data_AF-A0A086JMR7-F1
#
_entry.id   AF-A0A086JMR7-F1
#
_cell.length_a   1.000
_cell.length_b   1.000
_cell.length_c   1.000
_cell.angle_alpha   90.00
_cell.angle_beta   90.00
_cell.angle_gamma   90.00
#
_symmetry.space_group_name_H-M   'P 1'
#
loop_
_entity.id
_entity.type
_entity.pdbx_description
1 polymer ?
#
loop_
_entity_poly.entity_id
_entity_poly.type
_entity_poly.pdbx_seq_one_letter_code
_entity_poly.pdbx_strand_id
1 'polypeptide(L)'
;MQALRVCVRSGVRADSRRGGAAGRRRCWLIADAEEGPGSHEYVRMIKEEDAGTGTVEFALQYTPYYEQLQDAFQAILHSHDHQNLQQFLVRHPRHIDALLQMSEVYRMRGQNETATELTKKALCVLQKSFHPAFSPFTYTAEGLPQVAVDTLNPFNKNIIKCIGLYGAALADQGCYRTALEVAKLLVAMDLPRDAFHTLLHIDYLALRSRQWQFLLHFSQSFVEQHLAYVIPLDLPSERDSQGREEAQQPRKDEDLKLVDLAFMLPNFAFSVALAIALHANQRVCSEDIKTVTADELLAVCMSPTERYTGYESRIHHLLLMRAVLLFPAFVRKLLQKIAVNGSQKVAGSPYPSVTWEDLLFSVPLWASSSFAHHRYSDILVLILNCYVQKAHDVWRADAVLRWLHGCTAHLRHLYNSSPQIKEFAKRWSRSSFLFDVSRYKDVRVSEFDRIPTLPAFLMDANLTVAAAGARHRNRRVQYVSMNSSPIIVFLETLLPWTELDQTGLRAEPRHVSVMARSLLSALCEVATVAWKAIQQFGLFIKVWLTNAGSRDTARAPARSDEPRVGDAPAVQN
;
A
#
# COMPACT_ATOMS: atom_id res chain seq x y z
N MET A 1 -1.95 9.88 -22.92
CA MET A 1 -1.80 8.52 -22.35
C MET A 1 -2.17 8.60 -20.87
N GLN A 2 -3.08 7.76 -20.39
CA GLN A 2 -3.40 7.66 -18.96
C GLN A 2 -2.23 7.00 -18.21
N ALA A 3 -1.80 7.59 -17.09
CA ALA A 3 -0.64 7.14 -16.32
C ALA A 3 -0.85 5.73 -15.72
N LEU A 4 -2.10 5.35 -15.39
CA LEU A 4 -2.44 4.05 -14.79
C LEU A 4 -3.04 3.04 -15.78
N ARG A 5 -2.70 3.13 -17.07
CA ARG A 5 -3.14 2.11 -18.03
C ARG A 5 -2.47 0.76 -17.75
N VAL A 6 -3.27 -0.20 -17.28
CA VAL A 6 -2.85 -1.58 -17.00
C VAL A 6 -2.87 -2.41 -18.30
N CYS A 7 -1.77 -3.08 -18.61
CA CYS A 7 -1.64 -3.97 -19.77
C CYS A 7 -1.39 -5.41 -19.32
N VAL A 8 -2.44 -6.23 -19.23
CA VAL A 8 -2.27 -7.68 -19.03
C VAL A 8 -2.25 -8.38 -20.39
N ARG A 9 -1.13 -9.04 -20.75
CA ARG A 9 -1.12 -10.03 -21.84
C ARG A 9 -1.56 -11.37 -21.27
N SER A 10 -2.80 -11.80 -21.57
CA SER A 10 -3.19 -13.20 -21.36
C SER A 10 -2.52 -14.07 -22.43
N GLY A 11 -1.78 -15.10 -22.02
CA GLY A 11 -0.99 -15.97 -22.89
C GLY A 11 -1.80 -16.97 -23.73
N VAL A 12 -3.09 -16.73 -23.99
CA VAL A 12 -3.92 -17.63 -24.79
C VAL A 12 -3.99 -17.08 -26.21
N ARG A 13 -3.29 -17.77 -27.14
CA ARG A 13 -3.49 -17.57 -28.59
C ARG A 13 -5.00 -17.59 -28.86
N ALA A 14 -5.49 -16.58 -29.57
CA ALA A 14 -6.87 -16.47 -30.00
C ALA A 14 -7.21 -17.64 -30.91
N ASP A 15 -7.65 -18.75 -30.32
CA ASP A 15 -8.19 -19.87 -31.08
C ASP A 15 -9.63 -19.50 -31.44
N SER A 16 -9.80 -19.11 -32.70
CA SER A 16 -11.06 -18.71 -33.31
C SER A 16 -11.95 -19.94 -33.47
N ARG A 17 -12.65 -20.35 -32.40
CA ARG A 17 -13.81 -21.25 -32.53
C ARG A 17 -15.02 -20.68 -31.78
N ARG A 18 -16.08 -20.49 -32.58
CA ARG A 18 -17.37 -19.89 -32.29
C ARG A 18 -18.08 -20.58 -31.11
N GLY A 19 -18.65 -19.79 -30.21
CA GLY A 19 -19.63 -20.22 -29.21
C GLY A 19 -19.74 -19.26 -28.02
N GLY A 20 -20.82 -18.47 -27.96
CA GLY A 20 -21.29 -17.78 -26.75
C GLY A 20 -20.57 -16.49 -26.33
N ALA A 21 -20.97 -15.35 -26.88
CA ALA A 21 -20.54 -14.02 -26.45
C ALA A 21 -21.32 -13.58 -25.18
N ALA A 22 -20.77 -13.82 -23.99
CA ALA A 22 -21.09 -13.11 -22.73
C ALA A 22 -20.31 -13.63 -21.50
N GLY A 23 -19.71 -14.82 -21.54
CA GLY A 23 -19.16 -15.50 -20.34
C GLY A 23 -17.64 -15.44 -20.13
N ARG A 24 -16.84 -14.90 -21.05
CA ARG A 24 -15.38 -15.10 -21.07
C ARG A 24 -14.61 -13.79 -20.93
N ARG A 25 -14.25 -13.45 -19.68
CA ARG A 25 -13.02 -12.74 -19.23
C ARG A 25 -13.17 -12.27 -17.76
N ARG A 26 -13.47 -13.18 -16.82
CA ARG A 26 -13.48 -12.84 -15.38
C ARG A 26 -12.07 -12.92 -14.76
N CYS A 27 -11.23 -13.81 -15.28
CA CYS A 27 -9.91 -14.09 -14.71
C CYS A 27 -8.81 -13.47 -15.58
N TRP A 28 -8.42 -12.25 -15.24
CA TRP A 28 -7.39 -11.49 -15.95
C TRP A 28 -6.07 -11.37 -15.16
N LEU A 29 -6.00 -11.78 -13.89
CA LEU A 29 -4.75 -11.79 -13.11
C LEU A 29 -3.99 -13.11 -13.26
N ILE A 30 -4.70 -14.23 -13.15
CA ILE A 30 -4.16 -15.59 -13.29
C ILE A 30 -5.09 -16.37 -14.22
N ALA A 31 -4.49 -17.15 -15.13
CA ALA A 31 -5.26 -18.05 -16.00
C ALA A 31 -6.08 -19.02 -15.16
N ASP A 32 -7.31 -19.30 -15.57
CA ASP A 32 -8.15 -20.29 -14.89
C ASP A 32 -7.46 -21.65 -14.92
N ALA A 33 -7.07 -22.13 -13.75
CA ALA A 33 -6.79 -23.56 -13.57
C ALA A 33 -8.13 -24.30 -13.67
N GLU A 34 -8.19 -25.32 -14.52
CA GLU A 34 -9.36 -26.21 -14.60
C GLU A 34 -9.51 -26.96 -13.27
N GLU A 35 -10.36 -26.45 -12.39
CA GLU A 35 -10.67 -27.09 -11.11
C GLU A 35 -12.18 -27.26 -10.97
N GLY A 36 -12.57 -28.43 -10.45
CA GLY A 36 -13.93 -28.98 -10.48
C GLY A 36 -15.02 -28.17 -9.77
N PRO A 37 -16.28 -28.64 -9.86
CA PRO A 37 -17.46 -27.87 -9.44
C PRO A 37 -17.55 -27.78 -7.91
N GLY A 38 -17.10 -26.66 -7.34
CA GLY A 38 -17.26 -26.34 -5.93
C GLY A 38 -18.29 -25.23 -5.70
N SER A 39 -19.54 -25.64 -5.43
CA SER A 39 -20.79 -24.86 -5.40
C SER A 39 -20.94 -23.75 -4.35
N HIS A 40 -19.92 -23.47 -3.53
CA HIS A 40 -19.98 -22.41 -2.52
C HIS A 40 -18.90 -21.37 -2.76
N GLU A 41 -19.33 -20.16 -3.09
CA GLU A 41 -18.51 -18.95 -3.06
C GLU A 41 -18.27 -18.58 -1.59
N TYR A 42 -17.01 -18.46 -1.18
CA TYR A 42 -16.66 -18.06 0.19
C TYR A 42 -16.84 -16.56 0.40
N VAL A 43 -16.54 -15.78 -0.64
CA VAL A 43 -16.54 -14.32 -0.64
C VAL A 43 -17.22 -13.87 -1.93
N ARG A 44 -17.88 -12.71 -1.87
CA ARG A 44 -18.45 -12.02 -3.03
C ARG A 44 -18.01 -10.55 -3.03
N MET A 45 -17.79 -9.97 -4.19
CA MET A 45 -17.54 -8.54 -4.32
C MET A 45 -18.86 -7.81 -4.63
N ILE A 46 -19.16 -6.77 -3.84
CA ILE A 46 -20.29 -5.88 -4.05
C ILE A 46 -19.82 -4.57 -4.69
N LYS A 47 -20.67 -4.00 -5.53
CA LYS A 47 -20.49 -2.68 -6.13
C LYS A 47 -21.24 -1.67 -5.29
N GLU A 48 -20.56 -0.64 -4.82
CA GLU A 48 -21.12 0.49 -4.09
C GLU A 48 -20.98 1.73 -4.98
N GLU A 49 -22.08 2.46 -5.17
CA GLU A 49 -22.11 3.67 -5.98
C GLU A 49 -22.39 4.86 -5.08
N ASP A 50 -21.49 5.83 -5.08
CA ASP A 50 -21.71 7.07 -4.37
C ASP A 50 -22.70 7.94 -5.14
N ALA A 51 -23.89 8.12 -4.56
CA ALA A 51 -24.98 8.87 -5.17
C ALA A 51 -24.66 10.35 -5.47
N GLY A 52 -23.60 10.91 -4.87
CA GLY A 52 -23.18 12.30 -5.06
C GLY A 52 -22.07 12.50 -6.10
N THR A 53 -21.09 11.59 -6.17
CA THR A 53 -19.90 11.72 -7.04
C THR A 53 -20.01 10.84 -8.29
N GLY A 54 -20.91 9.84 -8.30
CA GLY A 54 -20.98 8.83 -9.35
C GLY A 54 -19.76 7.91 -9.39
N THR A 55 -18.90 7.99 -8.36
CA THR A 55 -17.75 7.09 -8.23
C THR A 55 -18.23 5.71 -7.83
N VAL A 56 -17.62 4.70 -8.45
CA VAL A 56 -17.94 3.30 -8.21
C VAL A 56 -16.81 2.71 -7.40
N GLU A 57 -17.15 2.29 -6.18
CA GLU A 57 -16.25 1.58 -5.30
C GLU A 57 -16.67 0.11 -5.17
N PHE A 58 -15.72 -0.74 -4.84
CA PHE A 58 -15.94 -2.16 -4.66
C PHE A 58 -15.52 -2.61 -3.27
N ALA A 59 -16.34 -3.46 -2.66
CA ALA A 59 -16.06 -4.03 -1.36
C ALA A 59 -16.20 -5.56 -1.40
N LEU A 60 -15.31 -6.25 -0.68
CA LEU A 60 -15.44 -7.67 -0.42
C LEU A 60 -16.42 -7.90 0.74
N GLN A 61 -17.31 -8.86 0.56
CA GLN A 61 -18.25 -9.30 1.57
C GLN A 61 -18.13 -10.81 1.77
N TYR A 62 -18.00 -11.21 3.04
CA TYR A 62 -17.97 -12.62 3.41
C TYR A 62 -19.35 -13.23 3.29
N THR A 63 -19.39 -14.49 2.87
CA THR A 63 -20.63 -15.27 2.94
C THR A 63 -20.88 -15.73 4.39
N PRO A 64 -22.13 -15.99 4.78
CA PRO A 64 -22.43 -16.50 6.13
C PRO A 64 -21.67 -17.79 6.47
N TYR A 65 -21.36 -18.60 5.46
CA TYR A 65 -20.53 -19.80 5.62
C TYR A 65 -19.07 -19.45 5.96
N TYR A 66 -18.48 -18.44 5.31
CA TYR A 66 -17.13 -17.98 5.63
C TYR A 66 -17.05 -17.34 7.01
N GLU A 67 -18.07 -16.57 7.41
CA GLU A 67 -18.13 -15.97 8.75
C GLU A 67 -18.09 -17.02 9.86
N GLN A 68 -18.83 -18.13 9.73
CA GLN A 68 -18.79 -19.24 10.70
C GLN A 68 -17.40 -19.90 10.80
N LEU A 69 -16.68 -20.00 9.68
CA LEU A 69 -15.32 -20.56 9.65
C LEU A 69 -14.29 -19.58 10.24
N GLN A 70 -14.56 -18.28 10.17
CA GLN A 70 -13.65 -17.24 10.63
C GLN A 70 -13.43 -17.29 12.15
N ASP A 71 -14.43 -17.70 12.93
CA ASP A 71 -14.29 -17.89 14.39
C ASP A 71 -13.32 -19.03 14.72
N ALA A 72 -13.47 -20.17 14.03
CA ALA A 72 -12.57 -21.30 14.18
C ALA A 72 -11.14 -20.96 13.71
N PHE A 73 -11.02 -20.22 12.61
CA PHE A 73 -9.74 -19.75 12.10
C PHE A 73 -9.03 -18.82 13.09
N GLN A 74 -9.74 -17.85 13.69
CA GLN A 74 -9.19 -16.97 14.71
C GLN A 74 -8.69 -17.74 15.94
N ALA A 75 -9.45 -18.73 16.41
CA ALA A 75 -9.01 -19.57 17.52
C ALA A 75 -7.69 -20.30 17.21
N ILE A 76 -7.52 -20.78 15.97
CA ILE A 76 -6.28 -21.41 15.50
C ILE A 76 -5.14 -20.38 15.43
N LEU A 77 -5.40 -19.16 14.92
CA LEU A 77 -4.39 -18.11 14.89
C LEU A 77 -3.87 -17.75 16.28
N HIS A 78 -4.75 -17.63 17.27
CA HIS A 78 -4.38 -17.35 18.65
C HIS A 78 -3.53 -18.46 19.29
N SER A 79 -3.67 -19.70 18.83
CA SER A 79 -2.84 -20.81 19.29
C SER A 79 -1.39 -20.78 18.78
N HIS A 80 -1.11 -19.97 17.76
CA HIS A 80 0.19 -19.90 17.06
C HIS A 80 0.73 -21.26 16.57
N ASP A 81 -0.13 -22.27 16.44
CA ASP A 81 0.24 -23.61 15.96
C ASP A 81 0.03 -23.72 14.44
N HIS A 82 1.14 -23.73 13.70
CA HIS A 82 1.15 -23.87 12.25
C HIS A 82 0.59 -25.22 11.76
N GLN A 83 0.68 -26.29 12.56
CA GLN A 83 0.15 -27.61 12.17
C GLN A 83 -1.38 -27.58 12.14
N ASN A 84 -2.01 -26.94 13.13
CA ASN A 84 -3.47 -26.77 13.16
C ASN A 84 -3.96 -25.92 11.97
N LEU A 85 -3.21 -24.88 11.59
CA LEU A 85 -3.51 -24.09 10.41
C LEU A 85 -3.42 -24.92 9.12
N GLN A 86 -2.43 -25.82 9.02
CA GLN A 86 -2.31 -26.73 7.88
C GLN A 86 -3.48 -27.71 7.82
N GLN A 87 -3.86 -28.31 8.95
CA GLN A 87 -5.01 -29.21 9.02
C GLN A 87 -6.32 -28.49 8.66
N PHE A 88 -6.47 -27.23 9.06
CA PHE A 88 -7.61 -26.40 8.69
C PHE A 88 -7.67 -26.16 7.18
N LEU A 89 -6.53 -25.87 6.54
CA LEU A 89 -6.44 -25.71 5.08
C LEU A 89 -6.74 -27.01 4.32
N VAL A 90 -6.40 -28.18 4.86
CA VAL A 90 -6.79 -29.46 4.25
C VAL A 90 -8.31 -29.63 4.24
N ARG A 91 -9.00 -29.20 5.29
CA ARG A 91 -10.48 -29.25 5.39
C ARG A 91 -11.16 -28.14 4.60
N HIS A 92 -10.55 -26.96 4.53
CA HIS A 92 -11.08 -25.77 3.87
C HIS A 92 -10.03 -25.17 2.90
N PRO A 93 -9.80 -25.82 1.74
CA PRO A 93 -8.70 -25.47 0.83
C PRO A 93 -8.81 -24.10 0.15
N ARG A 94 -10.00 -23.49 0.18
CA ARG A 94 -10.29 -22.20 -0.47
C ARG A 94 -10.44 -21.04 0.53
N HIS A 95 -10.09 -21.25 1.80
CA HIS A 95 -10.17 -20.20 2.82
C HIS A 95 -9.06 -19.15 2.62
N ILE A 96 -9.43 -17.94 2.20
CA ILE A 96 -8.48 -16.90 1.74
C ILE A 96 -7.54 -16.46 2.85
N ASP A 97 -8.06 -16.12 4.03
CA ASP A 97 -7.25 -15.65 5.16
C ASP A 97 -6.23 -16.72 5.61
N ALA A 98 -6.63 -17.99 5.58
CA ALA A 98 -5.75 -19.09 6.00
C ALA A 98 -4.66 -19.37 4.96
N LEU A 99 -4.99 -19.27 3.67
CA LEU A 99 -4.01 -19.38 2.58
C LEU A 99 -2.97 -18.25 2.67
N LEU A 100 -3.43 -17.01 2.89
CA LEU A 100 -2.56 -15.85 3.04
C LEU A 100 -1.68 -15.97 4.28
N GLN A 101 -2.24 -16.36 5.44
CA GLN A 101 -1.46 -16.56 6.66
C GLN A 101 -0.41 -17.67 6.49
N MET A 102 -0.80 -18.80 5.91
CA MET A 102 0.13 -19.91 5.68
C MET A 102 1.22 -19.51 4.68
N SER A 103 0.90 -18.72 3.65
CA SER A 103 1.90 -18.18 2.72
C SER A 103 2.95 -17.32 3.42
N GLU A 104 2.54 -16.56 4.44
CA GLU A 104 3.44 -15.75 5.25
C GLU A 104 4.35 -16.61 6.14
N VAL A 105 3.80 -17.67 6.76
CA VAL A 105 4.60 -18.66 7.51
C VAL A 105 5.66 -19.31 6.62
N TYR A 106 5.30 -19.72 5.39
CA TYR A 106 6.26 -20.31 4.45
C TYR A 106 7.31 -19.30 3.96
N ARG A 107 6.93 -18.04 3.74
CA ARG A 107 7.86 -16.95 3.39
C ARG A 107 8.89 -16.73 4.51
N MET A 108 8.45 -16.73 5.77
CA MET A 108 9.34 -16.60 6.93
C MET A 108 10.29 -17.79 7.08
N ARG A 109 9.90 -18.99 6.61
CA ARG A 109 10.75 -20.20 6.57
C ARG A 109 11.68 -20.26 5.34
N GLY A 110 11.63 -19.25 4.45
CA GLY A 110 12.41 -19.22 3.21
C GLY A 110 11.87 -20.10 2.08
N GLN A 111 10.71 -20.73 2.25
CA GLN A 111 10.06 -21.55 1.22
C GLN A 111 9.18 -20.66 0.32
N ASN A 112 9.83 -19.83 -0.51
CA ASN A 112 9.14 -18.80 -1.30
C ASN A 112 8.28 -19.37 -2.44
N GLU A 113 8.64 -20.54 -2.97
CA GLU A 113 7.88 -21.21 -4.03
C GLU A 113 6.50 -21.66 -3.54
N THR A 114 6.47 -22.40 -2.43
CA THR A 114 5.22 -22.86 -1.80
C THR A 114 4.37 -21.70 -1.30
N ALA A 115 5.01 -20.66 -0.74
CA ALA A 115 4.33 -19.41 -0.39
C ALA A 115 3.63 -18.79 -1.61
N THR A 116 4.33 -18.70 -2.75
CA THR A 116 3.79 -18.14 -3.98
C THR A 116 2.63 -18.97 -4.53
N GLU A 117 2.70 -20.30 -4.46
CA GLU A 117 1.60 -21.18 -4.87
C GLU A 117 0.35 -20.96 -4.02
N LEU A 118 0.50 -20.81 -2.70
CA LEU A 118 -0.61 -20.50 -1.80
C LEU A 118 -1.21 -19.11 -2.08
N THR A 119 -0.37 -18.11 -2.35
CA THR A 119 -0.85 -16.78 -2.77
C THR A 119 -1.58 -16.83 -4.10
N LYS A 120 -1.10 -17.61 -5.08
CA LYS A 120 -1.78 -17.82 -6.37
C LYS A 120 -3.14 -18.52 -6.18
N LYS A 121 -3.22 -19.51 -5.30
CA LYS A 121 -4.48 -20.17 -4.93
C LYS A 121 -5.47 -19.18 -4.30
N ALA A 122 -5.02 -18.38 -3.34
CA ALA A 122 -5.84 -17.33 -2.73
C ALA A 122 -6.35 -16.32 -3.78
N LEU A 123 -5.45 -15.89 -4.67
CA LEU A 123 -5.80 -14.96 -5.75
C LEU A 123 -6.80 -15.57 -6.74
N CYS A 124 -6.68 -16.88 -7.02
CA CYS A 124 -7.64 -17.59 -7.87
C CYS A 124 -9.05 -17.61 -7.26
N VAL A 125 -9.17 -17.78 -5.94
CA VAL A 125 -10.47 -17.70 -5.25
C VAL A 125 -11.01 -16.27 -5.30
N LEU A 126 -10.17 -15.28 -5.02
CA LEU A 126 -10.55 -13.85 -5.06
C LEU A 126 -11.00 -13.40 -6.45
N GLN A 127 -10.26 -13.71 -7.52
CA GLN A 127 -10.63 -13.27 -8.86
C GLN A 127 -11.97 -13.85 -9.34
N LYS A 128 -12.33 -15.05 -8.86
CA LYS A 128 -13.63 -15.67 -9.15
C LYS A 128 -14.78 -14.95 -8.44
N SER A 129 -14.50 -14.28 -7.31
CA SER A 129 -15.46 -13.49 -6.55
C SER A 129 -15.64 -12.05 -7.04
N PHE A 130 -14.84 -11.58 -8.01
CA PHE A 130 -14.91 -10.20 -8.50
C PHE A 130 -16.24 -9.90 -9.18
N HIS A 131 -16.75 -8.70 -8.91
CA HIS A 131 -17.96 -8.21 -9.54
C HIS A 131 -17.72 -8.03 -11.06
N PRO A 132 -18.68 -8.31 -11.96
CA PRO A 132 -18.47 -8.19 -13.41
C PRO A 132 -18.05 -6.79 -13.89
N ALA A 133 -18.41 -5.74 -13.13
CA ALA A 133 -18.00 -4.36 -13.40
C ALA A 133 -16.59 -4.02 -12.89
N PHE A 134 -15.99 -4.86 -12.03
CA PHE A 134 -14.63 -4.67 -11.55
C PHE A 134 -13.64 -5.05 -12.66
N SER A 135 -13.13 -4.05 -13.37
CA SER A 135 -12.30 -4.26 -14.56
C SER A 135 -11.26 -3.14 -14.70
N PRO A 136 -9.96 -3.47 -14.79
CA PRO A 136 -8.91 -2.48 -15.05
C PRO A 136 -8.92 -1.97 -16.49
N PHE A 137 -9.75 -2.55 -17.37
CA PHE A 137 -9.86 -2.19 -18.78
C PHE A 137 -11.05 -1.26 -19.05
N THR A 138 -11.94 -1.10 -18.08
CA THR A 138 -13.08 -0.19 -18.15
C THR A 138 -12.69 1.09 -17.43
N TYR A 139 -12.95 2.24 -18.07
CA TYR A 139 -12.58 3.54 -17.53
C TYR A 139 -13.82 4.35 -17.13
N THR A 140 -13.73 5.07 -16.02
CA THR A 140 -14.73 6.04 -15.57
C THR A 140 -14.68 7.31 -16.42
N ALA A 141 -15.65 8.22 -16.24
CA ALA A 141 -15.65 9.52 -16.91
C ALA A 141 -14.38 10.35 -16.60
N GLU A 142 -13.78 10.13 -15.43
CA GLU A 142 -12.52 10.75 -14.98
C GLU A 142 -11.29 10.12 -15.64
N GLY A 143 -11.45 9.04 -16.41
CA GLY A 143 -10.36 8.31 -17.05
C GLY A 143 -9.60 7.36 -16.12
N LEU A 144 -10.16 7.03 -14.95
CA LEU A 144 -9.59 6.06 -14.03
C LEU A 144 -10.12 4.64 -14.30
N PRO A 145 -9.30 3.60 -14.11
CA PRO A 145 -9.81 2.23 -14.17
C PRO A 145 -10.89 1.98 -13.11
N GLN A 146 -11.94 1.24 -13.47
CA GLN A 146 -13.06 0.93 -12.57
C GLN A 146 -12.68 -0.22 -11.61
N VAL A 147 -11.78 0.08 -10.67
CA VAL A 147 -11.20 -0.88 -9.71
C VAL A 147 -11.04 -0.29 -8.31
N ALA A 148 -11.63 0.86 -8.01
CA ALA A 148 -11.47 1.54 -6.72
C ALA A 148 -11.98 0.67 -5.55
N VAL A 149 -11.19 0.59 -4.48
CA VAL A 149 -11.48 -0.21 -3.29
C VAL A 149 -11.11 0.59 -2.04
N ASP A 150 -12.06 0.77 -1.12
CA ASP A 150 -11.77 1.42 0.17
C ASP A 150 -10.95 0.50 1.10
N THR A 151 -9.74 0.92 1.43
CA THR A 151 -8.82 0.18 2.33
C THR A 151 -9.11 0.36 3.80
N LEU A 152 -9.99 1.30 4.19
CA LEU A 152 -10.50 1.38 5.56
C LEU A 152 -11.36 0.18 5.91
N ASN A 153 -12.03 -0.41 4.92
CA ASN A 153 -12.80 -1.63 5.12
C ASN A 153 -11.86 -2.83 5.39
N PRO A 154 -11.96 -3.49 6.57
CA PRO A 154 -11.11 -4.63 6.91
C PRO A 154 -11.17 -5.77 5.90
N PHE A 155 -12.31 -6.01 5.26
CA PHE A 155 -12.48 -7.08 4.27
C PHE A 155 -11.66 -6.83 3.01
N ASN A 156 -11.47 -5.56 2.66
CA ASN A 156 -10.71 -5.13 1.50
C ASN A 156 -9.19 -5.21 1.74
N LYS A 157 -8.74 -5.33 2.98
CA LYS A 157 -7.31 -5.55 3.28
C LYS A 157 -6.80 -6.83 2.63
N ASN A 158 -7.62 -7.88 2.59
CA ASN A 158 -7.23 -9.17 2.02
C ASN A 158 -7.02 -9.13 0.51
N ILE A 159 -7.80 -8.35 -0.24
CA ILE A 159 -7.56 -8.19 -1.68
C ILE A 159 -6.26 -7.45 -1.94
N ILE A 160 -5.99 -6.36 -1.21
CA ILE A 160 -4.74 -5.60 -1.33
C ILE A 160 -3.55 -6.45 -0.90
N LYS A 161 -3.65 -7.16 0.24
CA LYS A 161 -2.61 -8.09 0.73
C LYS A 161 -2.31 -9.16 -0.31
N CYS A 162 -3.34 -9.81 -0.87
CA CYS A 162 -3.15 -10.89 -1.83
C CYS A 162 -2.50 -10.40 -3.13
N ILE A 163 -2.98 -9.29 -3.69
CA ILE A 163 -2.45 -8.74 -4.95
C ILE A 163 -1.03 -8.18 -4.74
N GLY A 164 -0.79 -7.50 -3.61
CA GLY A 164 0.54 -7.00 -3.22
C GLY A 164 1.56 -8.11 -3.06
N LEU A 165 1.22 -9.17 -2.32
CA LEU A 165 2.08 -10.35 -2.16
C LEU A 165 2.33 -11.07 -3.49
N TYR A 166 1.32 -11.16 -4.36
CA TYR A 166 1.48 -11.72 -5.69
C TYR A 166 2.45 -10.89 -6.55
N GLY A 167 2.32 -9.56 -6.52
CA GLY A 167 3.22 -8.64 -7.22
C GLY A 167 4.67 -8.75 -6.72
N ALA A 168 4.86 -8.87 -5.40
CA ALA A 168 6.18 -9.10 -4.80
C ALA A 168 6.78 -10.44 -5.25
N ALA A 169 6.01 -11.52 -5.19
CA ALA A 169 6.46 -12.84 -5.63
C ALA A 169 6.85 -12.86 -7.13
N LEU A 170 6.11 -12.14 -7.99
CA LEU A 170 6.49 -11.97 -9.40
C LEU A 170 7.80 -11.20 -9.58
N ALA A 171 8.06 -10.19 -8.75
CA ALA A 171 9.30 -9.43 -8.78
C ALA A 171 10.51 -10.29 -8.34
N ASP A 172 10.32 -11.16 -7.35
CA ASP A 172 11.34 -12.10 -6.88
C ASP A 172 11.66 -13.17 -7.94
N GLN A 173 10.66 -13.58 -8.72
CA GLN A 173 10.82 -14.47 -9.88
C GLN A 173 11.44 -13.77 -11.11
N GLY A 174 11.76 -12.48 -11.03
CA GLY A 174 12.33 -11.71 -12.14
C GLY A 174 11.31 -11.26 -13.20
N CYS A 175 10.02 -11.49 -12.98
CA CYS A 175 8.93 -11.07 -13.88
C CYS A 175 8.57 -9.59 -13.70
N TYR A 176 9.56 -8.69 -13.75
CA TYR A 176 9.42 -7.27 -13.42
C TYR A 176 8.36 -6.53 -14.26
N ARG A 177 8.21 -6.91 -15.54
CA ARG A 177 7.20 -6.31 -16.41
C ARG A 177 5.78 -6.63 -15.94
N THR A 178 5.50 -7.88 -15.57
CA THR A 178 4.18 -8.27 -15.05
C THR A 178 3.95 -7.67 -13.66
N ALA A 179 4.97 -7.70 -12.80
CA ALA A 179 4.91 -7.07 -11.49
C ALA A 179 4.60 -5.56 -11.57
N LEU A 180 5.15 -4.85 -12.57
CA LEU A 180 4.83 -3.44 -12.81
C LEU A 180 3.34 -3.22 -13.13
N GLU A 181 2.73 -4.08 -13.96
CA GLU A 181 1.31 -3.96 -14.30
C GLU A 181 0.41 -4.27 -13.08
N VAL A 182 0.81 -5.22 -12.23
CA VAL A 182 0.14 -5.48 -10.95
C VAL A 182 0.29 -4.29 -9.99
N ALA A 183 1.45 -3.63 -9.98
CA ALA A 183 1.66 -2.42 -9.17
C ALA A 183 0.79 -1.25 -9.64
N LYS A 184 0.63 -1.05 -10.95
CA LYS A 184 -0.30 -0.03 -11.48
C LYS A 184 -1.75 -0.31 -11.06
N LEU A 185 -2.16 -1.58 -11.08
CA LEU A 185 -3.48 -1.98 -10.58
C LEU A 185 -3.64 -1.61 -9.11
N LEU A 186 -2.68 -1.94 -8.24
CA LEU A 186 -2.75 -1.62 -6.81
C LEU A 186 -2.88 -0.11 -6.55
N VAL A 187 -2.12 0.72 -7.27
CA VAL A 187 -2.25 2.18 -7.18
C VAL A 187 -3.62 2.65 -7.67
N ALA A 188 -4.17 2.04 -8.73
CA ALA A 188 -5.52 2.37 -9.21
C ALA A 188 -6.62 1.92 -8.25
N MET A 189 -6.40 0.88 -7.45
CA MET A 189 -7.35 0.39 -6.44
C MET A 189 -7.43 1.32 -5.23
N ASP A 190 -6.28 1.79 -4.73
CA ASP A 190 -6.20 2.65 -3.54
C ASP A 190 -5.34 3.89 -3.83
N LEU A 191 -5.89 4.78 -4.65
CA LEU A 191 -5.24 6.03 -5.04
C LEU A 191 -5.11 7.03 -3.87
N PRO A 192 -6.09 7.18 -2.95
CA PRO A 192 -6.03 8.18 -1.87
C PRO A 192 -5.13 7.82 -0.69
N ARG A 193 -4.84 6.53 -0.45
CA ARG A 193 -3.98 6.13 0.68
C ARG A 193 -2.69 5.46 0.21
N ASP A 194 -2.73 4.75 -0.92
CA ASP A 194 -1.65 3.85 -1.35
C ASP A 194 -1.18 2.97 -0.19
N ALA A 195 -2.12 2.23 0.43
CA ALA A 195 -1.85 1.53 1.69
C ALA A 195 -0.68 0.54 1.59
N PHE A 196 -0.49 -0.10 0.43
CA PHE A 196 0.64 -1.01 0.17
C PHE A 196 1.97 -0.29 -0.17
N HIS A 197 1.99 1.05 -0.12
CA HIS A 197 3.13 1.90 -0.49
C HIS A 197 3.68 1.60 -1.90
N THR A 198 2.78 1.29 -2.82
CA THR A 198 3.09 0.79 -4.16
C THR A 198 3.82 1.82 -5.01
N LEU A 199 3.53 3.12 -4.83
CA LEU A 199 4.24 4.19 -5.55
C LEU A 199 5.76 4.20 -5.24
N LEU A 200 6.15 3.77 -4.04
CA LEU A 200 7.56 3.61 -3.65
C LEU A 200 8.23 2.36 -4.24
N HIS A 201 7.46 1.51 -4.92
CA HIS A 201 7.94 0.31 -5.59
C HIS A 201 7.93 0.42 -7.11
N ILE A 202 7.07 1.27 -7.68
CA ILE A 202 6.86 1.41 -9.13
C ILE A 202 8.14 1.82 -9.86
N ASP A 203 8.91 2.75 -9.31
CA ASP A 203 10.11 3.27 -9.93
C ASP A 203 11.18 2.17 -10.12
N TYR A 204 11.39 1.34 -9.09
CA TYR A 204 12.28 0.18 -9.17
C TYR A 204 11.79 -0.86 -10.19
N LEU A 205 10.49 -1.17 -10.19
CA LEU A 205 9.92 -2.13 -11.15
C LEU A 205 10.02 -1.62 -12.59
N ALA A 206 9.83 -0.32 -12.82
CA ALA A 206 9.98 0.31 -14.11
C ALA A 206 11.44 0.28 -14.60
N LEU A 207 12.41 0.57 -13.72
CA LEU A 207 13.83 0.45 -14.01
C LEU A 207 14.22 -0.98 -14.42
N ARG A 208 13.84 -1.98 -13.59
CA ARG A 208 14.18 -3.39 -13.83
C ARG A 208 13.51 -3.96 -15.09
N SER A 209 12.33 -3.47 -15.45
CA SER A 209 11.62 -3.84 -16.68
C SER A 209 12.01 -3.02 -17.92
N ARG A 210 12.95 -2.08 -17.78
CA ARG A 210 13.43 -1.15 -18.83
C ARG A 210 12.33 -0.27 -19.44
N GLN A 211 11.31 0.05 -18.65
CA GLN A 211 10.16 0.88 -19.05
C GLN A 211 10.39 2.35 -18.69
N TRP A 212 11.45 2.94 -19.23
CA TRP A 212 11.89 4.29 -18.88
C TRP A 212 10.94 5.38 -19.42
N GLN A 213 10.36 5.22 -20.63
CA GLN A 213 9.37 6.18 -21.14
C GLN A 213 8.14 6.24 -20.23
N PHE A 214 7.71 5.07 -19.74
CA PHE A 214 6.60 4.99 -18.79
C PHE A 214 6.96 5.73 -17.51
N LEU A 215 8.14 5.48 -16.93
CA LEU A 215 8.54 6.13 -15.68
C LEU A 215 8.58 7.66 -15.81
N LEU A 216 9.13 8.17 -16.91
CA LEU A 216 9.20 9.60 -17.15
C LEU A 216 7.81 10.23 -17.31
N HIS A 217 6.97 9.65 -18.18
CA HIS A 217 5.59 10.10 -18.39
C HIS A 217 4.77 10.02 -17.11
N PHE A 218 4.94 8.94 -16.34
CA PHE A 218 4.27 8.73 -15.06
C PHE A 218 4.67 9.82 -14.04
N SER A 219 5.96 10.11 -13.92
CA SER A 219 6.46 11.15 -13.00
C SER A 219 5.82 12.51 -13.24
N GLN A 220 5.70 12.90 -14.52
CA GLN A 220 5.21 14.22 -14.93
C GLN A 220 3.68 14.33 -14.87
N SER A 221 2.97 13.31 -15.35
CA SER A 221 1.51 13.40 -15.52
C SER A 221 0.70 12.80 -14.37
N PHE A 222 1.30 12.04 -13.44
CA PHE A 222 0.54 11.34 -12.40
C PHE A 222 -0.24 12.31 -11.51
N VAL A 223 0.40 13.35 -10.97
CA VAL A 223 -0.28 14.27 -10.04
C VAL A 223 -1.36 15.07 -10.76
N GLU A 224 -1.08 15.58 -11.97
CA GLU A 224 -2.04 16.31 -12.80
C GLU A 224 -3.31 15.50 -13.07
N GLN A 225 -3.17 14.21 -13.35
CA GLN A 225 -4.29 13.32 -13.67
C GLN A 225 -5.11 12.91 -12.43
N HIS A 226 -4.56 13.05 -11.23
CA HIS A 226 -5.13 12.47 -10.00
C HIS A 226 -5.28 13.50 -8.87
N LEU A 227 -5.36 14.79 -9.21
CA LEU A 227 -5.42 15.89 -8.24
C LEU A 227 -6.50 15.67 -7.16
N ALA A 228 -7.70 15.22 -7.54
CA ALA A 228 -8.80 14.99 -6.60
C ALA A 228 -8.49 14.01 -5.46
N TYR A 229 -7.53 13.09 -5.66
CA TYR A 229 -7.24 11.99 -4.73
C TYR A 229 -5.88 12.14 -4.02
N VAL A 230 -5.01 13.01 -4.53
CA VAL A 230 -3.58 13.03 -4.17
C VAL A 230 -3.18 14.34 -3.49
N ILE A 231 -4.03 15.37 -3.54
CA ILE A 231 -3.78 16.67 -2.91
C ILE A 231 -3.68 16.56 -1.38
N PRO A 232 -2.74 17.28 -0.73
CA PRO A 232 -2.71 17.43 0.72
C PRO A 232 -4.01 18.05 1.26
N LEU A 233 -4.64 17.40 2.24
CA LEU A 233 -5.89 17.87 2.86
C LEU A 233 -5.71 19.25 3.55
N ASP A 234 -4.49 19.58 3.98
CA ASP A 234 -4.15 20.90 4.53
C ASP A 234 -3.31 21.71 3.53
N LEU A 235 -3.93 22.15 2.43
CA LEU A 235 -3.45 23.35 1.77
C LEU A 235 -3.79 24.53 2.69
N PRO A 236 -2.87 25.49 2.95
CA PRO A 236 -3.23 26.74 3.59
C PRO A 236 -4.34 27.37 2.75
N SER A 237 -5.57 27.34 3.25
CA SER A 237 -6.68 28.01 2.62
C SER A 237 -6.34 29.50 2.54
N GLU A 238 -6.40 30.08 1.34
CA GLU A 238 -6.39 31.53 1.09
C GLU A 238 -7.66 32.21 1.66
N ARG A 239 -8.00 31.95 2.92
CA ARG A 239 -9.16 32.51 3.64
C ARG A 239 -8.80 33.18 4.96
N ASP A 240 -7.52 33.49 5.18
CA ASP A 240 -7.09 34.47 6.19
C ASP A 240 -6.90 35.84 5.54
N SER A 241 -7.90 36.29 4.77
CA SER A 241 -8.03 37.67 4.35
C SER A 241 -9.18 38.31 5.13
N GLN A 242 -8.98 38.46 6.44
CA GLN A 242 -9.58 39.51 7.27
C GLN A 242 -9.03 39.41 8.71
N GLY A 243 -8.08 40.29 9.05
CA GLY A 243 -7.76 40.61 10.45
C GLY A 243 -6.30 40.54 10.85
N ARG A 244 -5.45 41.41 10.27
CA ARG A 244 -4.47 42.26 10.98
C ARG A 244 -3.61 42.99 9.96
N GLU A 245 -3.94 44.26 9.75
CA GLU A 245 -3.08 45.23 9.10
C GLU A 245 -1.88 45.53 10.02
N GLU A 246 -0.74 44.94 9.72
CA GLU A 246 0.55 45.58 9.98
C GLU A 246 1.37 45.53 8.68
N ALA A 247 1.69 46.73 8.20
CA ALA A 247 2.29 46.98 6.90
C ALA A 247 3.71 46.40 6.78
N GLN A 248 3.85 45.31 6.02
CA GLN A 248 5.08 44.96 5.31
C GLN A 248 4.72 44.56 3.88
N GLN A 249 5.53 45.06 2.94
CA GLN A 249 5.33 45.11 1.49
C GLN A 249 4.89 43.79 0.84
N PRO A 250 4.20 43.83 -0.32
CA PRO A 250 3.75 42.64 -1.04
C PRO A 250 4.97 41.85 -1.52
N ARG A 251 5.28 40.71 -0.88
CA ARG A 251 6.33 39.79 -1.34
C ARG A 251 5.83 39.08 -2.59
N LYS A 252 6.33 39.51 -3.75
CA LYS A 252 6.14 38.89 -5.08
C LYS A 252 6.96 37.59 -5.24
N ASP A 253 7.02 36.74 -4.24
CA ASP A 253 7.61 35.40 -4.38
C ASP A 253 6.45 34.43 -4.58
N GLU A 254 6.11 34.12 -5.84
CA GLU A 254 5.18 33.05 -6.13
C GLU A 254 5.74 31.75 -5.53
N ASP A 255 5.06 31.19 -4.53
CA ASP A 255 5.41 29.90 -3.95
C ASP A 255 5.43 28.85 -5.05
N LEU A 256 6.61 28.25 -5.27
CA LEU A 256 6.80 27.24 -6.31
C LEU A 256 5.86 26.05 -6.05
N LYS A 257 4.82 25.87 -6.87
CA LYS A 257 3.90 24.73 -6.82
C LYS A 257 4.47 23.58 -7.64
N LEU A 258 4.88 22.50 -6.96
CA LEU A 258 5.48 21.34 -7.60
C LEU A 258 4.43 20.26 -7.90
N VAL A 259 4.50 19.74 -9.12
CA VAL A 259 3.56 18.74 -9.66
C VAL A 259 4.28 17.45 -10.09
N ASP A 260 5.50 17.57 -10.63
CA ASP A 260 6.29 16.42 -11.04
C ASP A 260 6.83 15.64 -9.82
N LEU A 261 6.54 14.34 -9.77
CA LEU A 261 6.98 13.46 -8.69
C LEU A 261 8.51 13.44 -8.54
N ALA A 262 9.28 13.66 -9.62
CA ALA A 262 10.74 13.69 -9.57
C ALA A 262 11.31 14.91 -8.83
N PHE A 263 10.49 15.91 -8.52
CA PHE A 263 10.87 17.04 -7.65
C PHE A 263 10.43 16.87 -6.21
N MET A 264 9.43 16.03 -5.97
CA MET A 264 8.81 15.85 -4.65
C MET A 264 9.32 14.60 -3.93
N LEU A 265 9.53 13.50 -4.66
CA LEU A 265 9.88 12.20 -4.10
C LEU A 265 11.29 11.76 -4.52
N PRO A 266 12.16 11.34 -3.58
CA PRO A 266 13.54 10.99 -3.88
C PRO A 266 13.65 9.75 -4.76
N ASN A 267 12.78 8.74 -4.58
CA ASN A 267 12.80 7.53 -5.40
C ASN A 267 12.59 7.85 -6.88
N PHE A 268 11.62 8.70 -7.22
CA PHE A 268 11.41 9.15 -8.60
C PHE A 268 12.55 10.03 -9.12
N ALA A 269 13.07 10.95 -8.31
CA ALA A 269 14.17 11.84 -8.70
C ALA A 269 15.41 11.06 -9.18
N PHE A 270 15.84 10.07 -8.39
CA PHE A 270 17.00 9.24 -8.70
C PHE A 270 16.70 8.21 -9.78
N SER A 271 15.52 7.59 -9.75
CA SER A 271 15.15 6.56 -10.73
C SER A 271 14.92 7.12 -12.13
N VAL A 272 14.35 8.32 -12.29
CA VAL A 272 14.22 8.96 -13.61
C VAL A 272 15.60 9.28 -14.20
N ALA A 273 16.52 9.82 -13.40
CA ALA A 273 17.89 10.09 -13.84
C ALA A 273 18.60 8.80 -14.30
N LEU A 274 18.49 7.72 -13.51
CA LEU A 274 19.02 6.41 -13.89
C LEU A 274 18.38 5.85 -15.15
N ALA A 275 17.06 5.97 -15.29
CA ALA A 275 16.32 5.39 -16.41
C ALA A 275 16.80 5.98 -17.75
N ILE A 276 17.02 7.29 -17.79
CA ILE A 276 17.52 7.99 -18.98
C ILE A 276 19.00 7.64 -19.22
N ALA A 277 19.83 7.63 -18.17
CA ALA A 277 21.24 7.25 -18.27
C ALA A 277 21.43 5.82 -18.81
N LEU A 278 20.61 4.87 -18.33
CA LEU A 278 20.66 3.47 -18.77
C LEU A 278 20.04 3.28 -20.17
N HIS A 279 19.04 4.08 -20.54
CA HIS A 279 18.44 4.01 -21.88
C HIS A 279 19.41 4.45 -22.98
N ALA A 280 20.23 5.47 -22.71
CA ALA A 280 21.16 6.04 -23.67
C ALA A 280 22.19 5.03 -24.23
N ASN A 281 22.22 3.77 -23.75
CA ASN A 281 23.02 2.62 -24.22
C ASN A 281 24.54 2.85 -24.31
N GLN A 282 25.00 4.05 -24.00
CA GLN A 282 26.38 4.40 -23.85
C GLN A 282 26.76 4.10 -22.40
N ARG A 283 27.91 3.45 -22.21
CA ARG A 283 28.62 3.46 -20.92
C ARG A 283 28.53 4.89 -20.42
N VAL A 284 27.92 5.11 -19.25
CA VAL A 284 27.63 6.44 -18.73
C VAL A 284 28.86 7.33 -18.90
N CYS A 285 28.85 8.17 -19.93
CA CYS A 285 30.08 8.74 -20.44
C CYS A 285 30.44 9.91 -19.53
N SER A 286 31.57 9.79 -18.86
CA SER A 286 31.96 10.74 -17.81
C SER A 286 32.59 12.02 -18.39
N GLU A 287 32.85 12.08 -19.70
CA GLU A 287 33.59 13.18 -20.32
C GLU A 287 32.78 14.48 -20.41
N ASP A 288 31.47 14.38 -20.67
CA ASP A 288 30.59 15.55 -20.84
C ASP A 288 30.24 16.26 -19.53
N ILE A 289 30.48 15.63 -18.38
CA ILE A 289 30.11 16.17 -17.05
C ILE A 289 30.72 17.55 -16.81
N LYS A 290 31.97 17.78 -17.27
CA LYS A 290 32.68 19.04 -17.06
C LYS A 290 32.14 20.20 -17.89
N THR A 291 31.39 19.90 -18.94
CA THR A 291 30.85 20.90 -19.88
C THR A 291 29.52 21.47 -19.43
N VAL A 292 28.90 20.87 -18.40
CA VAL A 292 27.64 21.31 -17.82
C VAL A 292 27.82 22.69 -17.17
N THR A 293 26.88 23.60 -17.44
CA THR A 293 26.89 24.94 -16.86
C THR A 293 25.87 25.10 -15.74
N ALA A 294 26.02 26.14 -14.92
CA ALA A 294 25.06 26.45 -13.87
C ALA A 294 23.68 26.82 -14.44
N ASP A 295 23.63 27.50 -15.59
CA ASP A 295 22.39 27.91 -16.25
C ASP A 295 21.61 26.71 -16.79
N GLU A 296 22.31 25.72 -17.37
CA GLU A 296 21.70 24.45 -17.81
C GLU A 296 21.08 23.68 -16.63
N LEU A 297 21.77 23.63 -15.48
CA LEU A 297 21.24 23.00 -14.28
C LEU A 297 20.00 23.75 -13.74
N LEU A 298 20.05 25.08 -13.71
CA LEU A 298 18.93 25.91 -13.27
C LEU A 298 17.72 25.78 -14.19
N ALA A 299 17.92 25.65 -15.52
CA ALA A 299 16.84 25.41 -16.46
C ALA A 299 16.06 24.14 -16.10
N VAL A 300 16.75 23.02 -15.86
CA VAL A 300 16.14 21.73 -15.46
C VAL A 300 15.52 21.76 -14.06
N CYS A 301 15.96 22.69 -13.22
CA CYS A 301 15.41 22.93 -11.88
C CYS A 301 14.16 23.82 -11.89
N MET A 302 14.02 24.75 -12.85
CA MET A 302 12.93 25.74 -12.88
C MET A 302 11.82 25.42 -13.89
N SER A 303 12.07 24.57 -14.89
CA SER A 303 11.09 24.18 -15.91
C SER A 303 10.67 22.69 -15.75
N PRO A 304 9.77 22.37 -14.81
CA PRO A 304 9.30 20.98 -14.63
C PRO A 304 8.49 20.47 -15.84
N THR A 305 7.94 21.36 -16.67
CA THR A 305 6.98 21.07 -17.75
C THR A 305 7.54 21.20 -19.17
N GLU A 306 8.68 21.86 -19.36
CA GLU A 306 9.33 21.87 -20.67
C GLU A 306 9.93 20.48 -20.91
N ARG A 307 9.37 19.77 -21.91
CA ARG A 307 9.97 18.54 -22.44
C ARG A 307 11.44 18.86 -22.70
N TYR A 308 12.36 17.96 -22.32
CA TYR A 308 13.82 18.15 -22.35
C TYR A 308 14.43 18.36 -23.76
N THR A 309 13.82 19.19 -24.59
CA THR A 309 14.19 19.51 -25.96
C THR A 309 15.38 20.46 -25.92
N GLY A 310 16.55 19.99 -26.38
CA GLY A 310 17.79 20.76 -26.45
C GLY A 310 18.97 20.20 -25.66
N TYR A 311 18.73 19.34 -24.65
CA TYR A 311 19.77 18.80 -23.77
C TYR A 311 19.90 17.27 -23.83
N GLU A 312 19.41 16.61 -24.88
CA GLU A 312 19.21 15.16 -24.93
C GLU A 312 20.46 14.34 -24.57
N SER A 313 21.66 14.80 -24.95
CA SER A 313 22.92 14.12 -24.63
C SER A 313 23.35 14.25 -23.16
N ARG A 314 22.98 15.34 -22.47
CA ARG A 314 23.48 15.68 -21.12
C ARG A 314 22.42 15.67 -20.03
N ILE A 315 21.15 15.51 -20.41
CA ILE A 315 20.02 15.62 -19.50
C ILE A 315 20.10 14.66 -18.31
N HIS A 316 20.64 13.46 -18.52
CA HIS A 316 20.80 12.48 -17.44
C HIS A 316 21.77 12.97 -16.35
N HIS A 317 22.85 13.68 -16.71
CA HIS A 317 23.74 14.32 -15.74
C HIS A 317 23.03 15.43 -14.97
N LEU A 318 22.30 16.30 -15.67
CA LEU A 318 21.55 17.42 -15.09
C LEU A 318 20.49 16.91 -14.09
N LEU A 319 19.75 15.87 -14.46
CA LEU A 319 18.73 15.27 -13.60
C LEU A 319 19.34 14.62 -12.35
N LEU A 320 20.50 13.96 -12.48
CA LEU A 320 21.19 13.42 -11.32
C LEU A 320 21.72 14.53 -10.40
N MET A 321 22.33 15.57 -10.96
CA MET A 321 22.80 16.74 -10.19
C MET A 321 21.63 17.42 -9.47
N ARG A 322 20.48 17.58 -10.14
CA ARG A 322 19.24 18.05 -9.52
C ARG A 322 18.82 17.13 -8.37
N ALA A 323 18.72 15.83 -8.58
CA ALA A 323 18.32 14.88 -7.54
C ALA A 323 19.25 14.93 -6.32
N VAL A 324 20.57 15.03 -6.52
CA VAL A 324 21.56 15.20 -5.44
C VAL A 324 21.39 16.55 -4.72
N LEU A 325 21.09 17.63 -5.46
CA LEU A 325 20.85 18.95 -4.88
C LEU A 325 19.59 18.97 -3.99
N LEU A 326 18.50 18.32 -4.45
CA LEU A 326 17.25 18.22 -3.69
C LEU A 326 17.35 17.25 -2.51
N PHE A 327 18.09 16.15 -2.68
CA PHE A 327 18.19 15.07 -1.70
C PHE A 327 19.66 14.69 -1.38
N PRO A 328 20.45 15.61 -0.78
CA PRO A 328 21.89 15.41 -0.56
C PRO A 328 22.21 14.21 0.35
N ALA A 329 21.31 13.84 1.26
CA ALA A 329 21.46 12.70 2.16
C ALA A 329 21.60 11.35 1.42
N PHE A 330 21.17 11.27 0.15
CA PHE A 330 21.24 10.07 -0.68
C PHE A 330 22.66 9.50 -0.77
N VAL A 331 23.63 10.35 -1.13
CA VAL A 331 25.01 9.92 -1.39
C VAL A 331 25.60 9.23 -0.17
N ARG A 332 25.45 9.86 1.01
CA ARG A 332 25.96 9.30 2.28
C ARG A 332 25.33 7.94 2.58
N LYS A 333 24.00 7.85 2.52
CA LYS A 333 23.26 6.62 2.88
C LYS A 333 23.51 5.49 1.89
N LEU A 334 23.63 5.80 0.60
CA LEU A 334 23.97 4.83 -0.43
C LEU A 334 25.38 4.24 -0.21
N LEU A 335 26.38 5.09 0.02
CA LEU A 335 27.76 4.64 0.24
C LEU A 335 27.88 3.79 1.51
N GLN A 336 27.17 4.16 2.58
CA GLN A 336 27.05 3.33 3.79
C GLN A 336 26.44 1.95 3.50
N LYS A 337 25.38 1.90 2.67
CA LYS A 337 24.72 0.63 2.31
C LYS A 337 25.59 -0.26 1.42
N ILE A 338 26.34 0.32 0.49
CA ILE A 338 27.23 -0.42 -0.42
C ILE A 338 28.56 -0.78 0.26
N ALA A 339 28.89 -0.15 1.39
CA ALA A 339 30.16 -0.27 2.12
C ALA A 339 31.37 0.14 1.26
N VAL A 340 31.27 1.29 0.58
CA VAL A 340 32.37 1.86 -0.20
C VAL A 340 33.35 2.58 0.73
N ASN A 341 34.66 2.36 0.53
CA ASN A 341 35.71 3.06 1.25
C ASN A 341 35.74 4.55 0.84
N GLY A 342 35.44 5.44 1.78
CA GLY A 342 35.32 6.88 1.53
C GLY A 342 36.62 7.58 1.13
N SER A 343 37.75 7.09 1.62
CA SER A 343 39.09 7.64 1.40
C SER A 343 39.72 7.23 0.06
N GLN A 344 39.13 6.26 -0.64
CA GLN A 344 39.66 5.78 -1.91
C GLN A 344 39.35 6.76 -3.05
N LYS A 345 40.37 7.10 -3.84
CA LYS A 345 40.21 7.87 -5.08
C LYS A 345 39.44 7.07 -6.12
N VAL A 346 38.46 7.70 -6.76
CA VAL A 346 37.62 7.06 -7.77
C VAL A 346 38.29 7.12 -9.14
N ALA A 347 39.13 6.13 -9.44
CA ALA A 347 39.81 6.02 -10.74
C ALA A 347 38.79 5.92 -11.88
N GLY A 348 38.97 6.73 -12.93
CA GLY A 348 38.06 6.82 -14.09
C GLY A 348 36.86 7.76 -13.92
N SER A 349 36.72 8.41 -12.77
CA SER A 349 35.80 9.56 -12.62
C SER A 349 36.38 10.79 -13.32
N PRO A 350 35.56 11.76 -13.78
CA PRO A 350 36.08 13.00 -14.38
C PRO A 350 36.90 13.84 -13.38
N TYR A 351 36.70 13.61 -12.08
CA TYR A 351 37.41 14.24 -10.96
C TYR A 351 38.14 13.19 -10.11
N PRO A 352 39.20 12.53 -10.63
CA PRO A 352 39.85 11.41 -9.94
C PRO A 352 40.67 11.85 -8.72
N SER A 353 40.95 13.15 -8.59
CA SER A 353 41.70 13.73 -7.47
C SER A 353 40.87 13.89 -6.19
N VAL A 354 39.53 13.92 -6.31
CA VAL A 354 38.62 14.14 -5.19
C VAL A 354 38.17 12.79 -4.64
N THR A 355 38.13 12.65 -3.31
CA THR A 355 37.63 11.44 -2.64
C THR A 355 36.16 11.59 -2.25
N TRP A 356 35.49 10.49 -1.92
CA TRP A 356 34.12 10.54 -1.40
C TRP A 356 34.05 11.27 -0.06
N GLU A 357 35.04 11.09 0.81
CA GLU A 357 35.14 11.83 2.08
C GLU A 357 35.18 13.34 1.85
N ASP A 358 36.05 13.81 0.94
CA ASP A 358 36.14 15.24 0.61
C ASP A 358 34.81 15.81 0.08
N LEU A 359 34.02 14.99 -0.64
CA LEU A 359 32.71 15.39 -1.13
C LEU A 359 31.67 15.42 -0.02
N LEU A 360 31.62 14.40 0.84
CA LEU A 360 30.62 14.26 1.91
C LEU A 360 30.76 15.35 2.99
N PHE A 361 31.97 15.88 3.19
CA PHE A 361 32.25 17.00 4.10
C PHE A 361 32.22 18.37 3.40
N SER A 362 31.79 18.43 2.15
CA SER A 362 31.61 19.67 1.39
C SER A 362 30.14 20.01 1.17
N VAL A 363 29.83 21.29 0.95
CA VAL A 363 28.48 21.76 0.57
C VAL A 363 28.23 21.39 -0.90
N PRO A 364 27.04 20.90 -1.30
CA PRO A 364 25.77 20.82 -0.55
C PRO A 364 25.55 19.55 0.31
N LEU A 365 26.43 18.55 0.22
CA LEU A 365 26.22 17.24 0.87
C LEU A 365 26.30 17.28 2.41
N TRP A 366 27.20 18.09 2.96
CA TRP A 366 27.33 18.25 4.41
C TRP A 366 26.15 18.99 5.04
N ALA A 367 25.68 20.06 4.39
CA ALA A 367 24.65 20.96 4.89
C ALA A 367 23.21 20.46 4.60
N SER A 368 22.99 19.15 4.68
CA SER A 368 21.68 18.55 4.33
C SER A 368 20.50 19.12 5.13
N SER A 369 20.71 19.63 6.34
CA SER A 369 19.68 20.28 7.15
C SER A 369 19.28 21.65 6.60
N SER A 370 20.19 22.37 5.96
CA SER A 370 19.91 23.67 5.32
C SER A 370 19.05 23.54 4.06
N PHE A 371 18.95 22.33 3.50
CA PHE A 371 18.17 22.01 2.31
C PHE A 371 16.97 21.12 2.61
N ALA A 372 16.67 20.90 3.90
CA ALA A 372 15.53 20.09 4.30
C ALA A 372 14.21 20.79 3.94
N HIS A 373 13.26 20.04 3.36
CA HIS A 373 11.94 20.58 3.09
C HIS A 373 11.21 20.89 4.40
N HIS A 374 10.68 22.11 4.54
CA HIS A 374 10.11 22.61 5.80
C HIS A 374 8.99 21.73 6.38
N ARG A 375 8.17 21.11 5.53
CA ARG A 375 7.01 20.29 5.95
C ARG A 375 7.29 18.78 5.99
N TYR A 376 8.19 18.29 5.14
CA TYR A 376 8.28 16.85 4.81
C TYR A 376 9.67 16.25 5.02
N SER A 377 10.61 16.99 5.60
CA SER A 377 12.01 16.58 5.79
C SER A 377 12.14 15.13 6.27
N ASP A 378 11.51 14.78 7.38
CA ASP A 378 11.69 13.47 8.01
C ASP A 378 11.12 12.33 7.15
N ILE A 379 9.96 12.57 6.52
CA ILE A 379 9.32 11.59 5.64
C ILE A 379 10.13 11.40 4.36
N LEU A 380 10.67 12.47 3.78
CA LEU A 380 11.53 12.38 2.59
C LEU A 380 12.83 11.61 2.90
N VAL A 381 13.42 11.82 4.08
CA VAL A 381 14.58 11.03 4.54
C VAL A 381 14.20 9.55 4.72
N LEU A 382 13.00 9.26 5.23
CA LEU A 382 12.48 7.90 5.39
C LEU A 382 12.23 7.21 4.04
N ILE A 383 11.57 7.88 3.10
CA ILE A 383 11.37 7.37 1.72
C ILE A 383 12.72 7.14 1.05
N LEU A 384 13.68 8.03 1.25
CA LEU A 384 15.03 7.89 0.73
C LEU A 384 15.77 6.68 1.32
N ASN A 385 15.59 6.37 2.62
CA ASN A 385 16.11 5.13 3.19
C ASN A 385 15.47 3.90 2.53
N CYS A 386 14.16 3.92 2.31
CA CYS A 386 13.43 2.82 1.65
C CYS A 386 13.92 2.63 0.20
N TYR A 387 14.14 3.72 -0.53
CA TYR A 387 14.71 3.70 -1.87
C TYR A 387 16.11 3.10 -1.89
N VAL A 388 17.02 3.56 -1.02
CA VAL A 388 18.38 3.01 -0.90
C VAL A 388 18.32 1.53 -0.57
N GLN A 389 17.46 1.13 0.38
CA GLN A 389 17.29 -0.28 0.75
C GLN A 389 16.91 -1.14 -0.46
N LYS A 390 15.95 -0.69 -1.28
CA LYS A 390 15.46 -1.44 -2.44
C LYS A 390 16.38 -1.39 -3.66
N ALA A 391 16.97 -0.24 -3.95
CA ALA A 391 17.61 0.05 -5.23
C ALA A 391 19.15 0.04 -5.19
N HIS A 392 19.79 -0.15 -4.03
CA HIS A 392 21.27 -0.10 -3.91
C HIS A 392 22.02 -1.00 -4.90
N ASP A 393 21.46 -2.17 -5.26
CA ASP A 393 22.09 -3.08 -6.22
C ASP A 393 22.21 -2.47 -7.63
N VAL A 394 21.27 -1.60 -8.04
CA VAL A 394 21.35 -0.89 -9.33
C VAL A 394 22.50 0.13 -9.33
N TRP A 395 22.76 0.73 -8.16
CA TRP A 395 23.83 1.72 -7.98
C TRP A 395 25.20 1.09 -7.73
N ARG A 396 25.28 -0.18 -7.32
CA ARG A 396 26.54 -0.90 -7.05
C ARG A 396 27.44 -1.03 -8.29
N ALA A 397 26.88 -0.92 -9.49
CA ALA A 397 27.67 -0.96 -10.72
C ALA A 397 28.74 0.15 -10.72
N ASP A 398 29.99 -0.24 -10.91
CA ASP A 398 31.16 0.64 -10.84
C ASP A 398 31.06 1.84 -11.81
N ALA A 399 30.55 1.65 -13.03
CA ALA A 399 30.27 2.75 -13.95
C ALA A 399 29.25 3.78 -13.39
N VAL A 400 28.22 3.31 -12.68
CA VAL A 400 27.18 4.15 -12.07
C VAL A 400 27.73 4.90 -10.85
N LEU A 401 28.59 4.25 -10.05
CA LEU A 401 29.28 4.91 -8.94
C LEU A 401 30.24 6.01 -9.42
N ARG A 402 31.02 5.75 -10.48
CA ARG A 402 31.89 6.77 -11.10
C ARG A 402 31.11 7.96 -11.63
N TRP A 403 29.96 7.69 -12.23
CA TRP A 403 29.05 8.72 -12.72
C TRP A 403 28.47 9.55 -11.59
N LEU A 404 27.97 8.91 -10.52
CA LEU A 404 27.50 9.60 -9.33
C LEU A 404 28.60 10.48 -8.73
N HIS A 405 29.82 9.96 -8.62
CA HIS A 405 30.98 10.73 -8.15
C HIS A 405 31.29 11.93 -9.04
N GLY A 406 31.26 11.74 -10.37
CA GLY A 406 31.50 12.81 -11.33
C GLY A 406 30.47 13.93 -11.21
N CYS A 407 29.18 13.56 -11.13
CA CYS A 407 28.09 14.52 -11.00
C CYS A 407 28.13 15.27 -9.66
N THR A 408 28.42 14.58 -8.55
CA THR A 408 28.52 15.21 -7.22
C THR A 408 29.73 16.14 -7.10
N ALA A 409 30.88 15.75 -7.67
CA ALA A 409 32.08 16.58 -7.70
C ALA A 409 31.89 17.83 -8.55
N HIS A 410 31.26 17.70 -9.73
CA HIS A 410 30.96 18.86 -10.57
C HIS A 410 29.90 19.77 -9.94
N LEU A 411 28.86 19.19 -9.31
CA LEU A 411 27.86 19.96 -8.57
C LEU A 411 28.48 20.81 -7.47
N ARG A 412 29.47 20.30 -6.73
CA ARG A 412 30.24 21.08 -5.73
C ARG A 412 30.91 22.30 -6.38
N HIS A 413 31.50 22.15 -7.56
CA HIS A 413 32.12 23.25 -8.29
C HIS A 413 31.08 24.30 -8.72
N LEU A 414 29.97 23.87 -9.32
CA LEU A 414 28.88 24.76 -9.75
C LEU A 414 28.25 25.49 -8.55
N TYR A 415 28.01 24.79 -7.45
CA TYR A 415 27.40 25.35 -6.24
C TYR A 415 28.27 26.44 -5.60
N ASN A 416 29.59 26.28 -5.63
CA ASN A 416 30.51 27.29 -5.12
C ASN A 416 30.62 28.50 -6.07
N SER A 417 30.46 28.27 -7.37
CA SER A 417 30.62 29.29 -8.41
C SER A 417 29.36 30.13 -8.65
N SER A 418 28.16 29.56 -8.44
CA SER A 418 26.89 30.25 -8.73
C SER A 418 26.04 30.47 -7.47
N PRO A 419 25.74 31.73 -7.08
CA PRO A 419 24.84 32.02 -5.98
C PRO A 419 23.38 31.65 -6.28
N GLN A 420 22.99 31.59 -7.56
CA GLN A 420 21.62 31.28 -7.98
C GLN A 420 21.20 29.84 -7.62
N ILE A 421 22.13 28.88 -7.65
CA ILE A 421 21.86 27.50 -7.24
C ILE A 421 21.52 27.44 -5.75
N LYS A 422 22.20 28.26 -4.93
CA LYS A 422 21.93 28.36 -3.49
C LYS A 422 20.53 28.94 -3.25
N GLU A 423 20.15 29.93 -4.03
CA GLU A 423 18.82 30.54 -3.96
C GLU A 423 17.73 29.56 -4.39
N PHE A 424 17.94 28.81 -5.47
CA PHE A 424 17.03 27.75 -5.88
C PHE A 424 16.82 26.71 -4.76
N ALA A 425 17.90 26.24 -4.12
CA ALA A 425 17.78 25.23 -3.06
C ALA A 425 16.96 25.76 -1.86
N LYS A 426 17.10 27.04 -1.50
CA LYS A 426 16.25 27.70 -0.50
C LYS A 426 14.80 27.79 -0.95
N ARG A 427 14.55 28.19 -2.20
CA ARG A 427 13.19 28.26 -2.77
C ARG A 427 12.51 26.89 -2.76
N TRP A 428 13.23 25.83 -3.14
CA TRP A 428 12.70 24.46 -3.08
C TRP A 428 12.35 24.03 -1.66
N SER A 429 13.17 24.37 -0.65
CA SER A 429 12.88 24.00 0.75
C SER A 429 11.54 24.56 1.27
N ARG A 430 11.05 25.65 0.66
CA ARG A 430 9.79 26.35 0.96
C ARG A 430 8.68 26.08 -0.06
N SER A 431 8.93 25.25 -1.07
CA SER A 431 7.96 24.95 -2.12
C SER A 431 6.73 24.22 -1.57
N SER A 432 5.62 24.30 -2.29
CA SER A 432 4.40 23.58 -1.96
C SER A 432 4.24 22.38 -2.90
N PHE A 433 3.98 21.20 -2.32
CA PHE A 433 3.78 19.96 -3.07
C PHE A 433 2.29 19.78 -3.33
N LEU A 434 1.89 19.54 -4.58
CA LEU A 434 0.51 19.12 -4.91
C LEU A 434 0.27 17.61 -4.69
N PHE A 435 1.22 16.95 -4.02
CA PHE A 435 1.18 15.54 -3.65
C PHE A 435 1.31 15.42 -2.13
N ASP A 436 0.36 14.73 -1.48
CA ASP A 436 0.44 14.48 -0.05
C ASP A 436 1.48 13.41 0.29
N VAL A 437 2.66 13.85 0.69
CA VAL A 437 3.75 12.96 1.16
C VAL A 437 3.43 12.37 2.54
N SER A 438 2.49 12.96 3.29
CA SER A 438 2.13 12.54 4.65
C SER A 438 1.58 11.12 4.73
N ARG A 439 1.05 10.59 3.62
CA ARG A 439 0.59 9.20 3.53
C ARG A 439 1.69 8.16 3.81
N TYR A 440 2.97 8.54 3.65
CA TYR A 440 4.12 7.66 3.89
C TYR A 440 4.73 7.80 5.28
N LYS A 441 4.06 8.45 6.23
CA LYS A 441 4.57 8.61 7.60
C LYS A 441 4.82 7.28 8.34
N ASP A 442 4.04 6.25 8.02
CA ASP A 442 4.04 4.95 8.72
C ASP A 442 4.86 3.86 7.98
N VAL A 443 5.56 4.24 6.89
CA VAL A 443 6.37 3.30 6.10
C VAL A 443 7.58 2.81 6.89
N ARG A 444 7.86 1.51 6.84
CA ARG A 444 9.08 0.94 7.44
C ARG A 444 10.09 0.55 6.36
N VAL A 445 11.36 0.79 6.64
CA VAL A 445 12.47 0.38 5.75
C VAL A 445 12.48 -1.15 5.54
N SER A 446 12.02 -1.92 6.54
CA SER A 446 11.91 -3.38 6.46
C SER A 446 10.88 -3.88 5.44
N GLU A 447 9.96 -3.04 4.98
CA GLU A 447 9.03 -3.37 3.88
C GLU A 447 9.76 -3.47 2.52
N PHE A 448 10.99 -2.96 2.45
CA PHE A 448 11.81 -2.90 1.24
C PHE A 448 13.02 -3.84 1.30
N ASP A 449 13.09 -4.69 2.32
CA ASP A 449 14.10 -5.74 2.45
C ASP A 449 13.87 -6.88 1.45
N ARG A 450 14.87 -7.76 1.31
CA ARG A 450 14.77 -8.98 0.48
C ARG A 450 13.65 -9.91 0.95
N ILE A 451 13.38 -9.93 2.25
CA ILE A 451 12.22 -10.60 2.85
C ILE A 451 11.37 -9.47 3.44
N PRO A 452 10.44 -8.91 2.66
CA PRO A 452 9.72 -7.72 3.07
C PRO A 452 8.76 -8.04 4.22
N THR A 453 8.77 -7.19 5.25
CA THR A 453 7.66 -7.14 6.21
C THR A 453 6.43 -6.55 5.55
N LEU A 454 5.24 -7.05 5.87
CA LEU A 454 4.01 -6.42 5.38
C LEU A 454 3.85 -5.00 5.97
N PRO A 455 3.22 -4.07 5.22
CA PRO A 455 2.77 -2.79 5.74
C PRO A 455 1.92 -2.91 7.02
N ALA A 456 2.02 -1.93 7.92
CA ALA A 456 1.40 -1.98 9.24
C ALA A 456 -0.12 -2.23 9.17
N PHE A 457 -0.80 -1.57 8.21
CA PHE A 457 -2.24 -1.70 8.04
C PHE A 457 -2.71 -3.15 7.75
N LEU A 458 -1.82 -4.00 7.22
CA LEU A 458 -2.07 -5.42 6.94
C LEU A 458 -1.69 -6.36 8.08
N MET A 459 -0.95 -5.88 9.08
CA MET A 459 -0.56 -6.65 10.25
C MET A 459 -1.64 -6.63 11.35
N ASP A 460 -2.53 -5.63 11.35
CA ASP A 460 -3.60 -5.42 12.34
C ASP A 460 -4.81 -6.38 12.18
N ALA A 461 -4.57 -7.68 12.02
CA ALA A 461 -5.64 -8.69 12.02
C ALA A 461 -6.27 -8.89 13.43
N ASN A 462 -5.58 -8.45 14.50
CA ASN A 462 -5.89 -8.85 15.87
C ASN A 462 -6.83 -7.92 16.65
N LEU A 463 -7.17 -6.73 16.15
CA LEU A 463 -8.07 -5.78 16.85
C LEU A 463 -9.42 -5.59 16.16
N THR A 464 -9.54 -5.97 14.88
CA THR A 464 -10.74 -5.63 14.11
C THR A 464 -11.87 -6.63 14.24
N VAL A 465 -11.65 -7.90 14.58
CA VAL A 465 -12.78 -8.86 14.68
C VAL A 465 -13.60 -8.65 15.95
N ALA A 466 -12.95 -8.39 17.09
CA ALA A 466 -13.63 -7.99 18.32
C ALA A 466 -14.42 -6.67 18.16
N ALA A 467 -13.95 -5.76 17.31
CA ALA A 467 -14.65 -4.53 16.97
C ALA A 467 -15.69 -4.71 15.83
N ALA A 468 -15.51 -5.67 14.91
CA ALA A 468 -16.36 -5.89 13.74
C ALA A 468 -17.68 -6.56 14.10
N GLY A 469 -17.69 -7.44 15.10
CA GLY A 469 -18.94 -7.98 15.67
C GLY A 469 -19.83 -6.90 16.30
N ALA A 470 -19.25 -5.76 16.70
CA ALA A 470 -19.96 -4.60 17.23
C ALA A 470 -20.19 -3.48 16.20
N ARG A 471 -19.43 -3.45 15.08
CA ARG A 471 -19.46 -2.36 14.08
C ARG A 471 -20.42 -2.60 12.91
N HIS A 472 -20.89 -3.83 12.66
CA HIS A 472 -21.83 -4.12 11.57
C HIS A 472 -23.31 -3.99 11.94
N ARG A 473 -23.71 -2.81 12.42
CA ARG A 473 -25.10 -2.35 12.33
C ARG A 473 -25.11 -0.89 11.88
N ASN A 474 -25.30 -0.67 10.57
CA ASN A 474 -25.77 0.58 9.94
C ASN A 474 -25.52 1.87 10.73
N ARG A 475 -24.28 2.34 10.83
CA ARG A 475 -24.00 3.70 11.29
C ARG A 475 -23.04 4.40 10.35
N ARG A 476 -23.61 5.23 9.48
CA ARG A 476 -22.95 6.40 8.92
C ARG A 476 -22.42 7.23 10.09
N VAL A 477 -21.17 7.69 10.02
CA VAL A 477 -20.62 8.66 10.97
C VAL A 477 -21.58 9.85 11.05
N GLN A 478 -22.07 10.15 12.25
CA GLN A 478 -23.14 11.10 12.44
C GLN A 478 -22.56 12.41 12.94
N TYR A 479 -22.62 13.45 12.10
CA TYR A 479 -22.09 14.77 12.40
C TYR A 479 -23.03 15.52 13.35
N VAL A 480 -22.47 16.04 14.44
CA VAL A 480 -23.21 16.81 15.46
C VAL A 480 -23.04 18.29 15.21
N SER A 481 -24.14 18.99 14.94
CA SER A 481 -24.14 20.45 14.72
C SER A 481 -23.99 21.19 16.05
N MET A 482 -23.01 22.09 16.15
CA MET A 482 -22.85 22.97 17.32
C MET A 482 -24.01 23.95 17.54
N ASN A 483 -24.87 24.11 16.53
CA ASN A 483 -26.09 24.92 16.63
C ASN A 483 -27.26 24.16 17.30
N SER A 484 -27.04 22.91 17.73
CA SER A 484 -28.02 22.13 18.50
C SER A 484 -27.99 22.50 19.99
N SER A 485 -29.02 22.13 20.75
CA SER A 485 -29.07 22.38 22.20
C SER A 485 -27.82 21.81 22.90
N PRO A 486 -27.19 22.53 23.85
CA PRO A 486 -25.94 22.09 24.49
C PRO A 486 -26.03 20.70 25.13
N ILE A 487 -27.22 20.33 25.61
CA ILE A 487 -27.45 19.02 26.23
C ILE A 487 -27.51 17.89 25.19
N ILE A 488 -27.99 18.19 23.97
CA ILE A 488 -28.00 17.26 22.84
C ILE A 488 -26.57 17.06 22.34
N VAL A 489 -25.82 18.16 22.19
CA VAL A 489 -24.39 18.09 21.82
C VAL A 489 -23.63 17.25 22.85
N PHE A 490 -23.84 17.49 24.15
CA PHE A 490 -23.23 16.69 25.20
C PHE A 490 -23.57 15.20 25.08
N LEU A 491 -24.85 14.84 25.01
CA LEU A 491 -25.28 13.44 24.93
C LEU A 491 -24.82 12.75 23.64
N GLU A 492 -24.80 13.46 22.51
CA GLU A 492 -24.31 12.92 21.24
C GLU A 492 -22.78 12.78 21.26
N THR A 493 -22.02 13.68 21.90
CA THR A 493 -20.55 13.54 22.06
C THR A 493 -20.12 12.41 22.98
N LEU A 494 -21.01 11.91 23.85
CA LEU A 494 -20.75 10.71 24.65
C LEU A 494 -20.83 9.41 23.84
N LEU A 495 -21.35 9.47 22.61
CA LEU A 495 -21.44 8.31 21.74
C LEU A 495 -20.14 8.15 20.93
N PRO A 496 -19.50 6.96 20.91
CA PRO A 496 -18.19 6.77 20.27
C PRO A 496 -18.22 6.79 18.72
N TRP A 497 -19.34 7.15 18.10
CA TRP A 497 -19.57 7.14 16.64
C TRP A 497 -20.06 8.49 16.09
N THR A 498 -19.91 9.58 16.85
CA THR A 498 -20.26 10.95 16.45
C THR A 498 -19.01 11.79 16.32
N GLU A 499 -18.94 12.61 15.26
CA GLU A 499 -17.90 13.63 15.09
C GLU A 499 -18.54 15.02 15.18
N LEU A 500 -17.90 15.94 15.91
CA LEU A 500 -18.35 17.32 16.01
C LEU A 500 -18.15 18.02 14.67
N ASP A 501 -19.23 18.50 14.07
CA ASP A 501 -19.14 19.35 12.89
C ASP A 501 -18.74 20.76 13.31
N GLN A 502 -17.44 21.02 13.26
CA GLN A 502 -16.85 22.33 13.58
C GLN A 502 -17.14 23.37 12.49
N THR A 503 -17.56 22.94 11.30
CA THR A 503 -17.75 23.80 10.13
C THR A 503 -19.19 24.28 9.94
N GLY A 504 -20.16 23.63 10.59
CA GLY A 504 -21.59 23.97 10.51
C GLY A 504 -22.24 23.75 9.15
N LEU A 505 -21.55 23.11 8.20
CA LEU A 505 -22.00 22.87 6.84
C LEU A 505 -22.48 21.43 6.59
N ARG A 506 -22.21 20.50 7.53
CA ARG A 506 -22.45 19.06 7.35
C ARG A 506 -23.63 18.54 8.19
N ALA A 507 -24.05 19.27 9.23
CA ALA A 507 -25.11 18.83 10.14
C ALA A 507 -26.20 19.90 10.37
N GLU A 508 -27.47 19.51 10.18
CA GLU A 508 -28.63 20.32 10.56
C GLU A 508 -28.90 20.27 12.08
N PRO A 509 -29.38 21.37 12.70
CA PRO A 509 -29.67 21.41 14.14
C PRO A 509 -30.83 20.46 14.49
N ARG A 510 -30.64 19.64 15.53
CA ARG A 510 -31.63 18.63 15.95
C ARG A 510 -32.39 19.07 17.21
N HIS A 511 -33.69 18.76 17.27
CA HIS A 511 -34.57 19.02 18.41
C HIS A 511 -34.80 17.78 19.28
N VAL A 512 -34.99 18.00 20.60
CA VAL A 512 -35.08 16.97 21.66
C VAL A 512 -36.12 15.87 21.36
N SER A 513 -37.22 16.22 20.69
CA SER A 513 -38.32 15.30 20.37
C SER A 513 -37.93 14.19 19.38
N VAL A 514 -36.94 14.42 18.51
CA VAL A 514 -36.47 13.46 17.51
C VAL A 514 -35.50 12.45 18.13
N MET A 515 -34.64 12.90 19.06
CA MET A 515 -33.73 12.01 19.81
C MET A 515 -34.49 11.04 20.72
N ALA A 516 -35.51 11.51 21.45
CA ALA A 516 -36.28 10.67 22.36
C ALA A 516 -36.93 9.47 21.64
N ARG A 517 -37.44 9.67 20.42
CA ARG A 517 -37.99 8.59 19.60
C ARG A 517 -36.93 7.59 19.14
N SER A 518 -35.76 8.09 18.74
CA SER A 518 -34.64 7.24 18.33
C SER A 518 -34.06 6.40 19.48
N LEU A 519 -33.94 6.98 20.68
CA LEU A 519 -33.50 6.30 21.89
C LEU A 519 -34.50 5.25 22.36
N LEU A 520 -35.81 5.56 22.34
CA LEU A 520 -36.85 4.59 22.69
C LEU A 520 -36.88 3.41 21.72
N SER A 521 -36.69 3.67 20.42
CA SER A 521 -36.62 2.60 19.42
C SER A 521 -35.41 1.68 19.62
N ALA A 522 -34.23 2.26 19.93
CA ALA A 522 -33.01 1.50 20.20
C ALA A 522 -33.11 0.68 21.50
N LEU A 523 -33.72 1.24 22.55
CA LEU A 523 -33.95 0.51 23.81
C LEU A 523 -34.97 -0.63 23.65
N CYS A 524 -36.01 -0.43 22.82
CA CYS A 524 -36.95 -1.52 22.50
C CYS A 524 -36.25 -2.65 21.73
N GLU A 525 -35.35 -2.35 20.79
CA GLU A 525 -34.59 -3.37 20.08
C GLU A 525 -33.67 -4.16 21.02
N VAL A 526 -32.96 -3.49 21.94
CA VAL A 526 -32.10 -4.16 22.94
C VAL A 526 -32.93 -5.06 23.85
N ALA A 527 -34.11 -4.60 24.28
CA ALA A 527 -35.02 -5.42 25.08
C ALA A 527 -35.50 -6.66 24.33
N THR A 528 -35.78 -6.57 23.02
CA THR A 528 -36.18 -7.73 22.21
C THR A 528 -35.05 -8.76 22.03
N VAL A 529 -33.79 -8.30 21.92
CA VAL A 529 -32.61 -9.18 21.82
C VAL A 529 -32.32 -9.86 23.15
N ALA A 530 -32.41 -9.12 24.26
CA ALA A 530 -32.27 -9.68 25.60
C ALA A 530 -33.36 -10.73 25.89
N TRP A 531 -34.61 -10.46 25.48
CA TRP A 531 -35.72 -11.40 25.62
C TRP A 531 -35.49 -12.69 24.82
N LYS A 532 -34.99 -12.60 23.59
CA LYS A 532 -34.64 -13.78 22.77
C LYS A 532 -33.48 -14.59 23.37
N ALA A 533 -32.47 -13.93 23.94
CA ALA A 533 -31.36 -14.59 24.61
C ALA A 533 -31.83 -15.36 25.87
N ILE A 534 -32.74 -14.77 26.64
CA ILE A 534 -33.35 -15.43 27.83
C ILE A 534 -34.18 -16.65 27.41
N GLN A 535 -34.94 -16.58 26.31
CA GLN A 535 -35.68 -17.73 25.80
C GLN A 535 -34.76 -18.87 25.33
N GLN A 536 -33.65 -18.55 24.67
CA GLN A 536 -32.66 -19.56 24.26
C GLN A 536 -31.96 -20.21 25.47
N PHE A 537 -31.67 -19.43 26.52
CA PHE A 537 -31.11 -19.96 27.77
C PHE A 537 -32.09 -20.89 28.51
N GLY A 538 -33.38 -20.55 28.53
CA GLY A 538 -34.42 -21.39 29.10
C GLY A 538 -34.58 -22.74 28.38
N LEU A 539 -34.47 -22.75 27.05
CA LEU A 539 -34.46 -23.98 26.24
C LEU A 539 -33.21 -24.84 26.54
N PHE A 540 -32.05 -24.20 26.72
CA PHE A 540 -30.81 -24.89 27.05
C PHE A 540 -30.86 -25.57 28.42
N ILE A 541 -31.42 -24.90 29.43
CA ILE A 541 -31.62 -25.46 30.77
C ILE A 541 -32.58 -26.65 30.74
N LYS A 542 -33.64 -26.59 29.90
CA LYS A 542 -34.62 -27.68 29.76
C LYS A 542 -34.00 -28.92 29.10
N VAL A 543 -33.11 -28.73 28.11
CA VAL A 543 -32.34 -29.81 27.46
C VAL A 543 -31.28 -30.39 28.41
N TRP A 544 -30.65 -29.56 29.23
CA TRP A 544 -29.66 -30.00 30.21
C TRP A 544 -30.30 -30.83 31.34
N LEU A 545 -31.45 -30.40 31.87
CA LEU A 545 -32.20 -31.13 32.90
C LEU A 545 -32.77 -32.46 32.38
N THR A 546 -33.17 -32.54 31.10
CA THR A 546 -33.68 -33.78 30.51
C THR A 546 -32.57 -34.80 30.23
N ASN A 547 -31.35 -34.34 29.89
CA ASN A 547 -30.19 -35.22 29.72
C ASN A 547 -29.54 -35.67 31.03
N ALA A 548 -29.67 -34.89 32.11
CA ALA A 548 -29.16 -35.27 33.43
C ALA A 548 -29.99 -36.40 34.10
N GLY A 549 -31.27 -36.56 33.75
CA GLY A 549 -32.14 -37.60 34.30
C GLY A 549 -32.02 -39.00 33.66
N SER A 550 -31.19 -39.16 32.62
CA SER A 550 -31.16 -40.36 31.77
C SER A 550 -29.99 -41.33 32.04
N ARG A 551 -29.15 -41.11 33.06
CA ARG A 551 -27.90 -41.89 33.25
C ARG A 551 -27.87 -42.92 34.37
N ASP A 552 -28.98 -43.20 35.04
CA ASP A 552 -29.09 -44.32 35.98
C ASP A 552 -30.20 -45.28 35.57
N THR A 553 -29.84 -46.35 34.85
CA THR A 553 -30.47 -47.70 34.85
C THR A 553 -29.97 -48.53 33.67
N ALA A 554 -28.90 -49.29 33.87
CA ALA A 554 -28.60 -50.44 33.01
C ALA A 554 -28.16 -51.63 33.88
N ARG A 555 -29.02 -52.66 33.86
CA ARG A 555 -28.97 -53.92 34.62
C ARG A 555 -27.78 -54.80 34.25
N ALA A 556 -27.19 -55.42 35.27
CA ALA A 556 -26.36 -56.62 35.16
C ALA A 556 -27.23 -57.88 34.96
N PRO A 557 -26.79 -58.90 34.20
CA PRO A 557 -27.40 -60.23 34.24
C PRO A 557 -26.64 -61.17 35.21
N ALA A 558 -27.42 -62.01 35.90
CA ALA A 558 -26.99 -62.96 36.91
C ALA A 558 -26.56 -64.32 36.33
N ARG A 559 -25.80 -65.04 37.17
CA ARG A 559 -25.16 -66.37 37.05
C ARG A 559 -26.09 -67.54 36.71
N SER A 560 -25.51 -68.59 36.12
CA SER A 560 -25.74 -69.98 36.56
C SER A 560 -24.53 -70.90 36.23
N ASP A 561 -24.17 -71.71 37.24
CA ASP A 561 -23.59 -73.06 37.21
C ASP A 561 -22.05 -73.29 37.11
N GLU A 562 -21.48 -73.57 38.29
CA GLU A 562 -20.32 -74.45 38.56
C GLU A 562 -20.70 -75.94 38.31
N PRO A 563 -19.77 -76.96 38.21
CA PRO A 563 -18.58 -77.09 39.07
C PRO A 563 -17.30 -77.81 38.51
N ARG A 564 -16.18 -77.58 39.22
CA ARG A 564 -15.12 -78.51 39.68
C ARG A 564 -14.12 -79.23 38.73
N VAL A 565 -12.85 -79.06 39.14
CA VAL A 565 -11.72 -80.03 39.26
C VAL A 565 -10.76 -80.20 38.07
N GLY A 566 -9.46 -79.99 38.36
CA GLY A 566 -8.40 -80.91 37.92
C GLY A 566 -7.39 -80.40 36.89
N ASP A 567 -6.14 -80.33 37.33
CA ASP A 567 -4.92 -80.62 36.57
C ASP A 567 -4.25 -79.52 35.70
N ALA A 568 -3.19 -78.93 36.27
CA ALA A 568 -1.90 -78.78 35.58
C ALA A 568 -1.10 -80.11 35.73
N PRO A 569 0.07 -80.36 35.10
CA PRO A 569 0.90 -79.51 34.23
C PRO A 569 1.52 -80.24 32.99
N ALA A 570 2.21 -79.52 32.07
CA ALA A 570 3.39 -79.96 31.29
C ALA A 570 3.77 -78.84 30.27
N VAL A 571 4.91 -78.13 30.36
CA VAL A 571 6.31 -78.53 30.07
C VAL A 571 6.69 -78.37 28.58
N GLN A 572 7.60 -77.39 28.34
CA GLN A 572 8.72 -77.30 27.38
C GLN A 572 8.41 -77.40 25.86
N ASN A 573 8.98 -76.57 24.97
CA ASN A 573 10.29 -75.91 24.94
C ASN A 573 10.21 -74.42 24.60
#